data_AF-A0A455U770-F1
#
_entry.id   AF-A0A455U770-F1
#
_cell.length_a   1.000
_cell.length_b   1.000
_cell.length_c   1.000
_cell.angle_alpha   90.00
_cell.angle_beta   90.00
_cell.angle_gamma   90.00
#
_symmetry.space_group_name_H-M   'P 1'
#
loop_
_entity.id
_entity.type
_entity.pdbx_description
1 polymer ?
#
loop_
_entity_poly.entity_id
_entity_poly.type
_entity_poly.pdbx_seq_one_letter_code
_entity_poly.pdbx_strand_id
1 'polypeptide(L)' 'MSTPEINIAVTDDNKFSLMDKLAREGDFGEGIKTTLDGIRVDYQDGWGCVALQTPHLHS' A
#
# COMPACT_ATOMS: atom_id res chain seq x y z
N MET A 1 -11.49 12.47 12.32
CA MET A 1 -12.26 11.42 11.63
C MET A 1 -11.25 10.48 11.01
N SER A 2 -11.19 9.23 11.46
CA SER A 2 -10.30 8.22 10.90
C SER A 2 -11.11 7.38 9.94
N THR A 3 -10.69 7.30 8.68
CA THR A 3 -11.23 6.34 7.71
C THR A 3 -10.99 4.93 8.24
N PRO A 4 -11.97 4.01 8.12
CA PRO A 4 -11.77 2.61 8.52
C PRO A 4 -10.66 1.99 7.67
N GLU A 5 -9.81 1.20 8.31
CA GLU A 5 -8.81 0.40 7.61
C GLU A 5 -9.50 -0.60 6.68
N ILE A 6 -9.11 -0.61 5.42
CA ILE A 6 -9.64 -1.53 4.40
C ILE A 6 -8.63 -2.66 4.22
N ASN A 7 -8.98 -3.85 4.70
CA ASN A 7 -8.19 -5.05 4.51
C ASN A 7 -8.65 -5.79 3.24
N ILE A 8 -7.78 -5.89 2.25
CA ILE A 8 -8.04 -6.65 1.01
C ILE A 8 -7.28 -7.97 1.12
N ALA A 9 -8.02 -9.08 1.22
CA ALA A 9 -7.41 -10.41 1.24
C ALA A 9 -6.78 -10.71 -0.13
N VAL A 10 -5.46 -10.80 -0.15
CA VAL A 10 -4.67 -11.21 -1.32
C VAL A 10 -3.90 -12.48 -0.98
N THR A 11 -3.73 -13.37 -1.95
CA THR A 11 -2.87 -14.55 -1.79
C THR A 11 -1.40 -14.14 -1.72
N ASP A 12 -0.59 -14.85 -0.94
CA ASP A 12 0.83 -14.50 -0.73
C ASP A 12 1.62 -14.48 -2.05
N ASP A 13 1.32 -15.42 -2.97
CA ASP A 13 1.83 -15.45 -4.35
C ASP A 13 1.57 -14.17 -5.14
N ASN A 14 0.44 -13.51 -4.91
CA ASN A 14 0.00 -12.36 -5.70
C ASN A 14 0.26 -11.02 -4.99
N LYS A 15 0.51 -10.99 -3.68
CA LYS A 15 0.66 -9.73 -2.93
C LYS A 15 1.87 -8.93 -3.41
N PHE A 16 2.98 -9.61 -3.70
CA PHE A 16 4.20 -8.97 -4.19
C PHE A 16 4.03 -8.50 -5.63
N SER A 17 3.40 -9.32 -6.48
CA SER A 17 3.09 -8.94 -7.87
C SER A 17 2.12 -7.74 -7.93
N LEU A 18 1.16 -7.67 -7.01
CA LEU A 18 0.24 -6.54 -6.90
C LEU A 18 0.99 -5.27 -6.49
N MET A 19 1.88 -5.35 -5.49
CA MET A 19 2.71 -4.23 -5.07
C MET A 19 3.66 -3.76 -6.17
N ASP A 20 4.29 -4.67 -6.90
CA ASP A 20 5.21 -4.32 -8.00
C ASP A 20 4.47 -3.59 -9.13
N LYS A 21 3.28 -4.09 -9.48
CA LYS A 21 2.39 -3.41 -10.42
C LYS A 21 1.92 -2.06 -9.91
N LEU A 22 1.49 -1.96 -8.66
CA LEU A 22 1.07 -0.67 -8.09
C LEU A 22 2.23 0.33 -8.01
N ALA A 23 3.45 -0.15 -7.75
CA ALA A 23 4.65 0.70 -7.73
C ALA A 23 4.98 1.24 -9.13
N ARG A 24 4.90 0.37 -10.15
CA ARG A 24 5.24 0.66 -11.55
C ARG A 24 4.16 1.41 -12.33
N GLU A 25 2.93 0.91 -12.27
CA GLU A 25 1.79 1.38 -13.05
C GLU A 25 0.86 2.29 -12.26
N GLY A 26 1.04 2.38 -10.93
CA GLY A 26 0.22 3.25 -10.10
C GLY A 26 0.45 4.71 -10.45
N ASP A 27 -0.59 5.33 -10.97
CA ASP A 27 -0.72 6.76 -11.13
C ASP A 27 -1.17 7.36 -9.79
N PHE A 28 -0.30 8.16 -9.20
CA PHE A 28 -0.54 8.82 -7.92
C PHE A 28 -0.55 10.35 -8.07
N GLY A 29 -0.76 10.86 -9.29
CA GLY A 29 -0.82 12.29 -9.58
C GLY A 29 0.35 13.09 -9.00
N GLU A 30 0.05 14.21 -8.34
CA GLU A 30 1.04 15.09 -7.69
C GLU A 30 1.46 14.62 -6.28
N GLY A 31 1.05 13.43 -5.85
CA GLY A 31 1.38 12.91 -4.54
C GLY A 31 2.86 12.52 -4.41
N ILE A 32 3.47 12.80 -3.26
CA ILE A 32 4.85 12.41 -2.99
C ILE A 32 4.88 10.92 -2.65
N LYS A 33 5.39 10.09 -3.57
CA LYS A 33 5.55 8.64 -3.38
C LYS A 33 6.78 8.32 -2.53
N THR A 34 6.58 7.53 -1.49
CA THR A 34 7.63 6.92 -0.67
C THR A 34 7.47 5.40 -0.68
N THR A 35 8.52 4.66 -1.02
CA THR A 35 8.49 3.20 -1.20
C THR A 35 9.27 2.42 -0.13
N LEU A 36 9.54 3.02 1.04
CA LEU A 36 10.44 2.45 2.06
C LEU A 36 9.85 1.19 2.75
N ASP A 37 8.56 1.22 3.08
CA ASP A 37 7.84 0.19 3.85
C ASP A 37 6.46 -0.13 3.22
N GLY A 38 6.42 -0.22 1.89
CA GLY A 38 5.18 -0.25 1.10
C GLY A 38 5.03 1.04 0.28
N ILE A 39 3.85 1.29 -0.28
CA ILE A 39 3.60 2.49 -1.08
C ILE A 39 2.83 3.50 -0.22
N ARG A 40 3.54 4.53 0.22
CA ARG A 40 2.95 5.71 0.86
C ARG A 40 2.90 6.84 -0.12
N VAL A 41 1.76 7.52 -0.19
CA VAL A 41 1.58 8.72 -0.99
C VAL A 41 0.97 9.82 -0.15
N ASP A 42 1.71 10.92 -0.02
CA ASP A 42 1.25 12.12 0.66
C ASP A 42 0.75 13.15 -0.37
N TYR A 43 -0.49 13.60 -0.20
CA TYR A 43 -1.17 14.64 -0.99
C TYR A 43 -1.42 15.87 -0.12
N GLN A 44 -1.78 17.00 -0.75
CA GLN A 44 -1.98 18.27 -0.05
C GLN A 44 -3.15 18.24 0.97
N ASP A 45 -4.17 17.42 0.72
CA ASP A 45 -5.39 17.29 1.54
C ASP A 45 -5.47 15.96 2.32
N GLY A 46 -4.44 15.11 2.26
CA GLY A 46 -4.46 13.81 2.95
C GLY A 46 -3.34 12.87 2.53
N TRP A 47 -3.30 11.68 3.12
CA TRP A 47 -2.29 10.66 2.82
C TRP A 47 -2.96 9.30 2.63
N GLY A 48 -2.35 8.46 1.78
CA GLY A 48 -2.74 7.07 1.58
C GLY A 48 -1.54 6.16 1.75
N CYS A 49 -1.72 5.05 2.46
CA CYS A 49 -0.68 4.01 2.62
C CYS A 49 -1.21 2.66 2.17
N VAL A 50 -0.44 1.98 1.34
CA VAL A 50 -0.58 0.56 1.07
C VAL A 50 0.64 -0.12 1.69
N ALA A 51 0.40 -0.99 2.66
CA ALA A 51 1.44 -1.82 3.26
C ALA A 51 1.10 -3.29 3.03
N LEU A 52 2.12 -4.12 2.85
CA LEU A 52 1.93 -5.56 2.93
C LEU A 52 1.94 -5.95 4.40
N GLN A 53 0.86 -6.52 4.88
CA GLN A 53 0.92 -7.24 6.15
C GLN A 53 1.74 -8.50 5.92
N THR A 54 2.89 -8.60 6.58
CA THR A 54 3.58 -9.87 6.75
C THR A 54 2.59 -10.79 7.46
N PRO A 55 2.31 -12.01 6.96
CA PRO A 55 1.45 -12.93 7.68
C PRO A 55 2.02 -13.05 9.10
N HIS A 56 1.20 -12.73 10.10
CA HIS A 56 1.58 -12.90 11.49
C HIS A 56 2.06 -14.33 11.64
N LEU A 57 3.36 -14.51 11.87
CA LEU A 57 3.90 -15.75 12.39
C LEU A 57 3.28 -15.88 13.78
N HIS A 58 2.12 -16.52 13.87
CA HIS A 58 1.58 -16.98 15.14
C HIS A 58 2.66 -17.91 15.72
N SER A 59 3.41 -17.38 16.69
CA SER A 59 4.25 -18.17 17.57
C SER A 59 3.40 -18.92 18.58
#